data_AF-A0A8T5HT90-F1
#
_entry.id   AF-A0A8T5HT90-F1
#
_cell.length_a   1.000
_cell.length_b   1.000
_cell.length_c   1.000
_cell.angle_alpha   90.00
_cell.angle_beta   90.00
_cell.angle_gamma   90.00
#
_symmetry.space_group_name_H-M   'P 1'
#
loop_
_entity.id
_entity.type
_entity.pdbx_description
1 polymer ?
#
loop_
_entity_poly.entity_id
_entity_poly.type
_entity_poly.pdbx_seq_one_letter_code
_entity_poly.pdbx_strand_id
1 'polypeptide(L)'
;MDIVVDVGNSEVTEKVVSKFGNGAHVFVSKENIGESVKIVFGKCKILKGKLVVDFLGSEIIERVVKGIGTGAHVIVPREYIGKEIKLVIGL
;
A
#
# COMPACT_ATOMS: atom_id res chain seq x y z
N MET A 1 9.62 -13.06 13.38
CA MET A 1 10.97 -12.64 12.92
C MET A 1 10.72 -11.42 12.07
N ASP A 2 11.39 -10.31 12.37
CA ASP A 2 11.09 -9.03 11.75
C ASP A 2 12.08 -8.78 10.60
N ILE A 3 11.56 -8.38 9.45
CA ILE A 3 12.38 -7.86 8.35
C ILE A 3 12.35 -6.35 8.41
N VAL A 4 13.53 -5.75 8.33
CA VAL A 4 13.69 -4.30 8.24
C VAL A 4 13.95 -3.96 6.78
N VAL A 5 13.00 -3.26 6.17
CA VAL A 5 13.11 -2.73 4.80
C VAL A 5 13.50 -1.27 4.89
N ASP A 6 14.64 -0.93 4.30
CA ASP A 6 15.00 0.46 4.07
C ASP A 6 14.13 0.99 2.92
N VAL A 7 13.31 1.99 3.21
CA VAL A 7 12.39 2.59 2.23
C VAL A 7 12.95 3.90 1.67
N GLY A 8 14.21 4.27 1.97
CA GLY A 8 14.88 5.42 1.36
C GLY A 8 14.08 6.73 1.45
N ASN A 9 13.94 7.41 0.30
CA ASN A 9 13.12 8.62 0.15
C ASN A 9 11.66 8.32 -0.23
N SER A 10 11.24 7.05 -0.19
CA SER A 10 9.87 6.67 -0.57
C SER A 10 8.86 7.21 0.42
N GLU A 11 7.71 7.61 -0.09
CA GLU A 11 6.59 8.03 0.74
C GLU A 11 5.88 6.79 1.27
N VAL A 12 5.80 6.65 2.60
CA VAL A 12 5.01 5.60 3.25
C VAL A 12 3.73 6.19 3.79
N THR A 13 2.59 5.74 3.28
CA THR A 13 1.27 6.21 3.74
C THR A 13 0.44 5.06 4.30
N GLU A 14 -0.31 5.34 5.35
CA GLU A 14 -1.31 4.43 5.91
C GLU A 14 -2.67 4.69 5.26
N LYS A 15 -3.31 3.64 4.78
CA LYS A 15 -4.61 3.71 4.11
C LYS A 15 -5.52 2.57 4.55
N VAL A 16 -6.82 2.84 4.58
CA VAL A 16 -7.84 1.81 4.77
C VAL A 16 -8.36 1.39 3.40
N VAL A 17 -8.39 0.07 3.16
CA VAL A 17 -8.96 -0.47 1.93
C VAL A 17 -10.47 -0.27 1.91
N SER A 18 -10.96 0.37 0.87
CA SER A 18 -12.38 0.62 0.65
C SER A 18 -12.96 -0.32 -0.39
N LYS A 19 -14.27 -0.59 -0.31
CA LYS A 19 -15.00 -1.28 -1.38
C LYS A 19 -15.44 -0.24 -2.41
N PHE A 20 -15.12 -0.45 -3.68
CA PHE A 20 -15.61 0.39 -4.77
C PHE A 20 -16.05 -0.49 -5.93
N GLY A 21 -17.33 -0.35 -6.33
CA GLY A 21 -17.98 -1.27 -7.27
C GLY A 21 -17.84 -2.73 -6.79
N ASN A 22 -17.29 -3.57 -7.67
CA ASN A 22 -16.99 -4.97 -7.39
C ASN A 22 -15.58 -5.19 -6.84
N GLY A 23 -14.74 -4.17 -6.64
CA GLY A 23 -13.34 -4.33 -6.25
C GLY A 23 -13.04 -3.82 -4.84
N ALA A 24 -11.81 -4.10 -4.40
CA ALA A 24 -11.20 -3.47 -3.23
C ALA A 24 -10.16 -2.47 -3.71
N HIS A 25 -10.26 -1.24 -3.22
CA HIS A 25 -9.53 -0.10 -3.75
C HIS A 25 -8.92 0.72 -2.62
N VAL A 26 -7.74 1.23 -2.90
CA VAL A 26 -7.05 2.20 -2.04
C VAL A 26 -6.88 3.48 -2.85
N PHE A 27 -7.46 4.57 -2.37
CA PHE A 27 -7.36 5.85 -3.05
C PHE A 27 -6.02 6.52 -2.75
N VAL A 28 -5.40 7.04 -3.80
CA VAL A 28 -4.11 7.73 -3.76
C VAL A 28 -4.21 9.04 -4.55
N SER A 29 -3.21 9.90 -4.41
CA SER A 29 -3.15 11.15 -5.17
C SER A 29 -3.04 10.88 -6.67
N LYS A 30 -3.60 11.79 -7.49
CA LYS A 30 -3.57 11.69 -8.95
C LYS A 30 -2.18 11.84 -9.54
N GLU A 31 -1.30 12.55 -8.85
CA GLU A 31 0.08 12.72 -9.27
C GLU A 31 0.85 11.40 -9.31
N ASN A 32 0.37 10.38 -8.58
CA ASN A 32 0.98 9.05 -8.54
C ASN A 32 0.43 8.11 -9.63
N ILE A 33 -0.42 8.56 -10.56
CA ILE A 33 -0.93 7.70 -11.64
C ILE A 33 0.24 7.19 -12.49
N GLY A 34 0.32 5.88 -12.66
CA GLY A 34 1.40 5.21 -13.41
C GLY A 34 2.58 4.79 -12.53
N GLU A 35 2.69 5.31 -11.31
CA GLU A 35 3.75 4.91 -10.38
C GLU A 35 3.57 3.47 -9.91
N SER A 36 4.71 2.82 -9.68
CA SER A 36 4.76 1.53 -8.98
C SER A 36 4.61 1.75 -7.49
N VAL A 37 3.78 0.95 -6.85
CA VAL A 37 3.52 1.01 -5.41
C VAL A 37 3.64 -0.38 -4.81
N LYS A 38 4.40 -0.46 -3.71
CA LYS A 38 4.43 -1.66 -2.87
C LYS A 38 3.40 -1.52 -1.78
N ILE A 39 2.60 -2.55 -1.60
CA ILE A 39 1.51 -2.58 -0.63
C ILE A 39 1.85 -3.63 0.40
N VAL A 40 1.87 -3.23 1.66
CA VAL A 40 2.22 -4.09 2.78
C VAL A 40 0.96 -4.31 3.60
N PHE A 41 0.51 -5.57 3.63
CA PHE A 41 -0.61 -6.02 4.43
C PHE A 41 -0.11 -6.60 5.76
N GLY A 42 -0.95 -6.56 6.80
CA GLY A 42 -0.65 -7.20 8.09
C GLY A 42 0.18 -6.34 9.04
N LYS A 43 0.94 -6.99 9.93
CA LYS A 43 1.66 -6.31 11.02
C LYS A 43 2.93 -5.63 10.52
N CYS A 44 2.87 -4.32 10.38
CA CYS A 44 4.02 -3.49 10.01
C CYS A 44 4.01 -2.15 10.74
N LYS A 45 5.20 -1.61 11.03
CA LYS A 45 5.39 -0.32 11.70
C LYS A 45 6.53 0.47 11.08
N ILE A 46 6.48 1.79 11.17
CA ILE A 46 7.56 2.67 10.73
C ILE A 46 8.42 3.02 11.94
N LEU A 47 9.73 2.78 11.85
CA LEU A 47 10.71 3.12 12.88
C LEU A 47 11.88 3.85 12.25
N LYS A 48 12.07 5.13 12.59
CA LYS A 48 13.21 5.97 12.15
C LYS A 48 13.42 5.94 10.62
N GLY A 49 12.34 6.09 9.84
CA GLY A 49 12.40 6.06 8.37
C GLY A 49 12.52 4.66 7.76
N LYS A 50 12.50 3.60 8.58
CA LYS A 50 12.52 2.21 8.09
C LYS A 50 11.16 1.56 8.28
N LEU A 51 10.77 0.72 7.34
CA LEU A 51 9.57 -0.10 7.46
C LEU A 51 9.95 -1.43 8.10
N VAL A 52 9.40 -1.73 9.26
CA VAL A 52 9.56 -3.01 9.94
C VAL A 52 8.32 -3.86 9.69
N VAL A 53 8.52 -5.01 9.05
CA VAL A 53 7.45 -5.92 8.61
C VAL A 53 7.61 -7.27 9.33
N ASP A 54 6.51 -7.78 9.91
CA ASP A 54 6.49 -9.12 10.52
C ASP A 54 6.43 -10.19 9.42
N PHE A 55 7.51 -10.97 9.28
CA PHE A 55 7.62 -11.97 8.21
C PHE A 55 6.54 -13.05 8.23
N LEU A 56 5.95 -13.34 9.39
CA LEU A 56 4.99 -14.43 9.55
C LEU A 56 3.53 -13.98 9.40
N GLY A 57 3.28 -12.67 9.41
CA GLY A 57 1.93 -12.09 9.45
C GLY A 57 1.66 -11.03 8.40
N SER A 58 2.60 -10.83 7.47
CA SER A 58 2.52 -9.80 6.45
C SER A 58 2.78 -10.33 5.05
N GLU A 59 2.13 -9.67 4.11
CA GLU A 59 2.26 -9.91 2.68
C GLU A 59 2.63 -8.59 2.01
N ILE A 60 3.53 -8.64 1.02
CA ILE A 60 3.89 -7.49 0.20
C ILE A 60 3.53 -7.81 -1.24
N ILE A 61 2.73 -6.95 -1.88
CA ILE A 61 2.43 -7.05 -3.30
C ILE A 61 2.85 -5.77 -4.02
N GLU A 62 3.18 -5.90 -5.29
CA GLU A 62 3.42 -4.77 -6.18
C GLU A 62 2.20 -4.52 -7.07
N ARG A 63 1.83 -3.25 -7.19
CA ARG A 63 0.75 -2.79 -8.06
C ARG A 63 1.16 -1.50 -8.74
N VAL A 64 0.44 -1.16 -9.80
CA VAL A 64 0.55 0.13 -10.48
C VAL A 64 -0.69 0.93 -10.15
N VAL A 65 -0.51 2.20 -9.83
CA VAL A 65 -1.63 3.13 -9.62
C VAL A 65 -2.41 3.30 -10.92
N LYS A 66 -3.72 3.10 -10.86
CA LYS A 66 -4.65 3.23 -11.99
C LYS A 66 -5.54 4.46 -11.83
N GLY A 67 -5.81 5.15 -12.93
CA GLY A 67 -6.83 6.20 -12.97
C GLY A 67 -8.25 5.61 -12.91
N ILE A 68 -9.17 6.28 -12.22
CA ILE A 68 -10.61 5.96 -12.23
C ILE A 68 -11.44 7.23 -12.21
N GLY A 69 -12.23 7.47 -13.27
CA GLY A 69 -12.97 8.70 -13.45
C GLY A 69 -12.06 9.92 -13.24
N THR A 70 -12.35 10.71 -12.21
CA THR A 70 -11.58 11.88 -11.80
C THR A 70 -10.66 11.59 -10.61
N GLY A 71 -10.16 10.38 -10.40
CA GLY A 71 -9.30 10.02 -9.26
C GLY A 71 -8.25 8.96 -9.61
N ALA A 72 -7.46 8.54 -8.62
CA ALA A 72 -6.46 7.49 -8.74
C ALA A 72 -6.62 6.45 -7.63
N HIS A 73 -6.34 5.19 -7.94
CA HIS A 73 -6.48 4.09 -7.00
C HIS A 73 -5.48 2.98 -7.24
N VAL A 74 -5.36 2.12 -6.24
CA VAL A 74 -4.63 0.86 -6.30
C VAL A 74 -5.62 -0.27 -6.03
N ILE A 75 -5.66 -1.27 -6.90
CA ILE A 75 -6.51 -2.46 -6.72
C ILE A 75 -5.80 -3.44 -5.82
N VAL A 76 -6.49 -3.89 -4.77
CA VAL A 76 -5.99 -4.85 -3.80
C VAL A 76 -6.93 -6.08 -3.72
N PRO A 77 -6.48 -7.20 -3.13
CA PRO A 77 -7.35 -8.35 -2.90
C PRO A 77 -8.54 -8.01 -1.99
N ARG A 78 -9.70 -8.64 -2.22
CA ARG A 78 -10.98 -8.28 -1.56
C ARG A 78 -11.01 -8.64 -0.08
N GLU A 79 -10.25 -9.63 0.34
CA GLU A 79 -10.09 -10.08 1.72
C GLU A 79 -9.47 -9.00 2.63
N TYR A 80 -8.86 -7.97 2.05
CA TYR A 80 -8.28 -6.85 2.78
C TYR A 80 -9.23 -5.64 2.92
N ILE A 81 -10.47 -5.71 2.41
CA ILE A 81 -11.47 -4.63 2.62
C ILE A 81 -11.64 -4.35 4.11
N GLY A 82 -11.59 -3.05 4.48
CA GLY A 82 -11.69 -2.58 5.85
C GLY A 82 -10.41 -2.75 6.68
N LYS A 83 -9.35 -3.33 6.12
CA LYS A 83 -8.05 -3.43 6.78
C LYS A 83 -7.18 -2.22 6.48
N GLU A 84 -6.40 -1.83 7.47
CA GLU A 84 -5.34 -0.85 7.31
C GLU A 84 -4.12 -1.51 6.66
N ILE A 85 -3.54 -0.81 5.69
CA ILE A 85 -2.37 -1.24 4.94
C ILE A 85 -1.38 -0.09 4.84
N LYS A 86 -0.11 -0.41 4.58
CA LYS A 86 0.90 0.59 4.25
C LYS A 86 1.19 0.57 2.75
N LEU A 87 1.15 1.74 2.12
CA LEU A 87 1.62 1.94 0.75
C LEU A 87 3.01 2.54 0.78
N VAL A 88 3.92 2.05 -0.06
CA VAL A 88 5.25 2.61 -0.30
C VAL A 88 5.31 3.03 -1.76
N ILE A 89 5.41 4.34 -2.01
CA ILE A 89 5.38 4.94 -3.35
C ILE A 89 6.76 5.55 -3.66
N GLY A 90 7.23 5.42 -4.90
CA GLY A 90 8.48 6.03 -5.39
C GLY A 90 9.72 5.22 -5.01
N LEU A 91 9.76 3.95 -5.41
CA LEU A 91 10.89 3.03 -5.21
C LEU A 91 11.50 2.66 -6.56
#